data_AF-A0A2H0Q821-F1
#
_entry.id   AF-A0A2H0Q821-F1
#
_cell.length_a   1.000
_cell.length_b   1.000
_cell.length_c   1.000
_cell.angle_alpha   90.00
_cell.angle_beta   90.00
_cell.angle_gamma   90.00
#
_symmetry.space_group_name_H-M   'P 1'
#
loop_
_entity.id
_entity.type
_entity.pdbx_description
1 polymer ?
#
loop_
_entity_poly.entity_id
_entity_poly.type
_entity_poly.pdbx_seq_one_letter_code
_entity_poly.pdbx_strand_id
1 'polypeptide(L)'
;MKRIAFAALLLITLNQAHTAEVDQFTTRHIELKNSKDIVNIEANRHVQESLKQLQSSGCDENLLYTELKKGFANHKNGKLTIHMLHDKEFPRHQIALGESVYADWNRLDGYLLGRPAAAASPLALGPLVNIDGIRVGTDKFEHIFGRGFQYFKRFHLKERALKSVMKYGIRGEKTIFGGNILATGVFSYADLAANFNGMRFWNHMLQLRPDILGDNHGPYISCQDNQFVQVKQIDFSHYIDESMDESINCSKFARKKSAKKFLRRVEALGYSCPMDPDKLEMMKEKYGEFSKWIINDEGIEDVSYFNEF
;
A
#
# COMPACT_ATOMS: atom_id res chain seq x y z
N MET A 1 -4.57 26.70 -48.75
CA MET A 1 -4.94 25.42 -48.08
C MET A 1 -3.68 24.74 -47.58
N LYS A 2 -3.51 24.64 -46.25
CA LYS A 2 -2.90 23.53 -45.50
C LYS A 2 -2.74 23.99 -44.04
N ARG A 3 -3.74 23.65 -43.22
CA ARG A 3 -3.65 23.74 -41.76
C ARG A 3 -2.85 22.52 -41.29
N ILE A 4 -1.65 22.75 -40.74
CA ILE A 4 -0.91 21.71 -40.02
C ILE A 4 -1.38 21.80 -38.57
N ALA A 5 -2.22 20.85 -38.17
CA ALA A 5 -2.65 20.69 -36.79
C ALA A 5 -1.50 20.10 -35.99
N PHE A 6 -0.98 20.87 -35.02
CA PHE A 6 -0.10 20.36 -33.98
C PHE A 6 -0.95 19.49 -33.04
N ALA A 7 -0.78 18.17 -33.14
CA ALA A 7 -1.25 17.24 -32.12
C ALA A 7 -0.33 17.40 -30.90
N ALA A 8 -0.78 18.17 -29.91
CA ALA A 8 -0.17 18.17 -28.58
C ALA A 8 -0.41 16.80 -27.95
N LEU A 9 0.59 15.93 -28.05
CA LEU A 9 0.63 14.65 -27.34
C LEU A 9 0.74 14.99 -25.85
N LEU A 10 -0.40 15.00 -25.15
CA LEU A 10 -0.46 15.13 -23.70
C LEU A 10 0.15 13.86 -23.10
N LEU A 11 1.47 13.85 -22.93
CA LEU A 11 2.19 12.88 -22.11
C LEU A 11 1.73 13.10 -20.67
N ILE A 12 0.62 12.45 -20.31
CA ILE A 12 0.29 12.21 -18.91
C ILE A 12 1.43 11.33 -18.38
N THR A 13 2.40 11.96 -17.71
CA THR A 13 3.38 11.28 -16.90
C THR A 13 2.64 10.63 -15.75
N LEU A 14 2.09 9.44 -16.01
CA LEU A 14 1.73 8.50 -14.96
C LEU A 14 3.05 8.18 -14.25
N ASN A 15 3.31 8.87 -13.15
CA ASN A 15 4.25 8.44 -12.12
C ASN A 15 3.73 7.10 -11.57
N GLN A 16 3.85 6.03 -12.36
CA GLN A 16 3.66 4.66 -11.90
C GLN A 16 4.92 4.34 -11.12
N ALA A 17 4.90 4.66 -9.83
CA ALA A 17 5.77 3.98 -8.88
C ALA A 17 5.40 2.50 -8.99
N HIS A 18 6.33 1.72 -9.55
CA HIS A 18 6.30 0.27 -9.40
C HIS A 18 6.68 0.01 -7.95
N THR A 19 5.74 -0.53 -7.19
CA THR A 19 5.96 -0.94 -5.81
C THR A 19 6.81 -2.21 -5.82
N ALA A 20 7.72 -2.30 -4.86
CA ALA A 20 8.54 -3.48 -4.67
C ALA A 20 7.75 -4.52 -3.88
N GLU A 21 7.82 -5.79 -4.29
CA GLU A 21 7.22 -6.91 -3.55
C GLU A 21 7.86 -7.07 -2.17
N VAL A 22 7.17 -7.75 -1.25
CA VAL A 22 7.64 -7.91 0.13
C VAL A 22 7.74 -9.38 0.52
N ASP A 23 8.62 -9.67 1.47
CA ASP A 23 8.80 -11.03 2.01
C ASP A 23 8.69 -11.02 3.54
N GLN A 24 7.48 -11.30 4.05
CA GLN A 24 7.21 -11.42 5.48
C GLN A 24 7.61 -12.78 6.09
N PHE A 25 8.11 -13.73 5.30
CA PHE A 25 8.42 -15.10 5.76
C PHE A 25 9.89 -15.26 6.17
N THR A 26 10.83 -14.85 5.31
CA THR A 26 12.25 -15.19 5.45
C THR A 26 12.84 -14.72 6.78
N THR A 27 12.48 -13.51 7.21
CA THR A 27 12.98 -12.93 8.47
C THR A 27 11.99 -13.04 9.62
N ARG A 28 10.91 -13.83 9.50
CA ARG A 28 9.84 -13.90 10.50
C ARG A 28 10.32 -14.21 11.92
N HIS A 29 11.36 -15.03 12.03
CA HIS A 29 11.97 -15.43 13.30
C HIS A 29 12.91 -14.36 13.91
N ILE A 30 13.33 -13.37 13.11
CA ILE A 30 14.22 -12.29 13.56
C ILE A 30 13.37 -11.17 14.13
N GLU A 31 13.65 -10.74 15.35
CA GLU A 31 12.95 -9.61 15.98
C GLU A 31 13.13 -8.31 15.18
N LEU A 32 12.03 -7.59 14.95
CA LEU A 32 12.04 -6.28 14.31
C LEU A 32 11.48 -5.25 15.28
N LYS A 33 12.30 -4.26 15.65
CA LYS A 33 11.92 -3.20 16.59
C LYS A 33 10.70 -2.43 16.07
N ASN A 34 9.77 -2.12 16.97
CA ASN A 34 8.59 -1.32 16.66
C ASN A 34 8.99 0.09 16.21
N SER A 35 8.43 0.51 15.08
CA SER A 35 8.66 1.80 14.42
C SER A 35 7.44 2.72 14.47
N LYS A 36 6.36 2.34 15.18
CA LYS A 36 5.10 3.10 15.29
C LYS A 36 5.35 4.57 15.65
N ASP A 37 6.08 4.82 16.73
CA ASP A 37 6.29 6.18 17.22
C ASP A 37 7.09 7.02 16.22
N ILE A 38 8.11 6.43 15.59
CA ILE A 38 8.92 7.11 14.56
C ILE A 38 8.05 7.50 13.37
N VAL A 39 7.22 6.56 12.88
CA VAL A 39 6.31 6.82 11.76
C VAL A 39 5.27 7.88 12.12
N ASN A 40 4.68 7.81 13.31
CA ASN A 40 3.70 8.80 13.78
C ASN A 40 4.31 10.19 13.92
N ILE A 41 5.50 10.30 14.53
CA ILE A 41 6.22 11.58 14.68
C ILE A 41 6.45 12.22 13.30
N GLU A 42 6.96 11.44 12.35
CA GLU A 42 7.28 11.96 11.02
C GLU A 42 6.05 12.36 10.21
N ALA A 43 4.99 11.56 10.28
CA ALA A 43 3.73 11.90 9.63
C ALA A 43 3.13 13.20 10.18
N ASN A 44 3.11 13.36 11.50
CA ASN A 44 2.58 14.55 12.14
C ASN A 44 3.46 15.77 11.88
N ARG A 45 4.79 15.61 11.83
CA ARG A 45 5.70 16.67 11.37
C ARG A 45 5.36 17.12 9.95
N HIS A 46 5.07 16.20 9.04
CA HIS A 46 4.65 16.55 7.68
C HIS A 46 3.32 17.27 7.62
N VAL A 47 2.34 16.87 8.43
CA VAL A 47 1.07 17.62 8.54
C VAL A 47 1.36 19.06 8.95
N GLN A 48 2.13 19.27 10.02
CA GLN A 48 2.48 20.62 10.50
C GLN A 48 3.21 21.45 9.42
N GLU A 49 4.15 20.85 8.70
CA GLU A 49 4.82 21.49 7.57
C GLU A 49 3.84 21.91 6.48
N SER A 50 2.91 21.03 6.09
CA SER A 50 1.88 21.31 5.10
C SER A 50 0.95 22.43 5.54
N LEU A 51 0.50 22.42 6.81
CA LEU A 51 -0.37 23.47 7.34
C LEU A 51 0.33 24.83 7.37
N LYS A 52 1.64 24.85 7.66
CA LYS A 52 2.45 26.08 7.59
C LYS A 52 2.49 26.67 6.18
N GLN A 53 2.51 25.85 5.13
CA GLN A 53 2.46 26.34 3.74
C GLN A 53 1.08 26.92 3.36
N LEU A 54 0.03 26.62 4.11
CA LEU A 54 -1.36 26.98 3.82
C LEU A 54 -1.90 28.14 4.68
N GLN A 55 -1.09 28.75 5.56
CA GLN A 55 -1.53 29.78 6.54
C GLN A 55 -2.33 30.95 5.94
N SER A 56 -2.11 31.28 4.67
CA SER A 56 -2.77 32.40 3.97
C SER A 56 -3.73 31.95 2.86
N SER A 57 -4.03 30.66 2.78
CA SER A 57 -4.80 30.07 1.67
C SER A 57 -6.28 29.83 2.01
N GLY A 58 -6.74 30.18 3.21
CA GLY A 58 -8.06 29.81 3.69
C GLY A 58 -8.19 28.30 3.95
N CYS A 59 -9.42 27.84 4.14
CA CYS A 59 -9.72 26.42 4.34
C CYS A 59 -10.16 25.70 3.06
N ASP A 60 -9.36 25.78 1.99
CA ASP A 60 -9.64 25.06 0.74
C ASP A 60 -9.21 23.58 0.84
N GLU A 61 -10.19 22.67 0.78
CA GLU A 61 -9.98 21.21 0.85
C GLU A 61 -9.04 20.67 -0.24
N ASN A 62 -9.11 21.22 -1.46
CA ASN A 62 -8.27 20.77 -2.58
C ASN A 62 -6.82 21.19 -2.39
N LEU A 63 -6.57 22.41 -1.92
CA LEU A 63 -5.23 22.89 -1.58
C LEU A 63 -4.63 22.07 -0.43
N LEU A 64 -5.42 21.78 0.60
CA LEU A 64 -4.99 20.92 1.71
C LEU A 64 -4.50 19.56 1.23
N TYR A 65 -5.33 18.81 0.51
CA TYR A 65 -4.93 17.49 0.02
C TYR A 65 -3.78 17.57 -0.99
N THR A 66 -3.68 18.65 -1.77
CA THR A 66 -2.54 18.85 -2.68
C THR A 66 -1.23 19.00 -1.92
N GLU A 67 -1.24 19.75 -0.81
CA GLU A 67 -0.06 19.96 0.03
C GLU A 67 0.30 18.71 0.84
N LEU A 68 -0.68 18.07 1.48
CA LEU A 68 -0.48 16.85 2.29
C LEU A 68 0.16 15.72 1.48
N LYS A 69 -0.23 15.56 0.21
CA LYS A 69 0.36 14.56 -0.69
C LYS A 69 1.86 14.75 -0.93
N LYS A 70 2.44 15.93 -0.69
CA LYS A 70 3.91 16.10 -0.78
C LYS A 70 4.63 15.37 0.36
N GLY A 71 4.00 15.26 1.54
CA GLY A 71 4.50 14.43 2.65
C GLY A 71 4.11 12.96 2.47
N PHE A 72 2.86 12.72 2.10
CA PHE A 72 2.25 11.41 1.89
C PHE A 72 2.21 11.05 0.40
N ALA A 73 3.36 10.72 -0.16
CA ALA A 73 3.52 10.24 -1.54
C ALA A 73 4.30 8.92 -1.58
N ASN A 74 4.66 8.46 -2.77
CA ASN A 74 5.46 7.25 -2.99
C ASN A 74 6.94 7.42 -2.62
N HIS A 75 7.72 6.33 -2.66
CA HIS A 75 9.16 6.32 -2.35
C HIS A 75 10.03 7.35 -3.09
N LYS A 76 9.54 7.98 -4.17
CA LYS A 76 10.29 9.02 -4.90
C LYS A 76 10.01 10.42 -4.41
N ASN A 77 8.82 10.67 -3.86
CA ASN A 77 8.34 12.03 -3.59
C ASN A 77 7.78 12.21 -2.17
N GLY A 78 7.42 11.13 -1.50
CA GLY A 78 6.87 11.14 -0.14
C GLY A 78 8.00 11.16 0.87
N LYS A 79 8.09 12.26 1.63
CA LYS A 79 9.13 12.43 2.65
C LYS A 79 9.12 11.29 3.67
N LEU A 80 7.94 10.81 4.07
CA LEU A 80 7.81 9.69 5.02
C LEU A 80 8.34 8.37 4.44
N THR A 81 7.95 8.02 3.21
CA THR A 81 8.44 6.81 2.54
C THR A 81 9.94 6.86 2.25
N ILE A 82 10.47 8.04 1.90
CA ILE A 82 11.92 8.25 1.71
C ILE A 82 12.66 8.04 3.03
N HIS A 83 12.15 8.58 4.15
CA HIS A 83 12.73 8.38 5.46
C HIS A 83 12.77 6.89 5.84
N MET A 84 11.66 6.17 5.66
CA MET A 84 11.59 4.72 5.91
C MET A 84 12.57 3.90 5.06
N LEU A 85 12.89 4.33 3.84
CA LEU A 85 13.75 3.59 2.91
C LEU A 85 15.24 3.93 3.01
N HIS A 86 15.58 5.17 3.36
CA HIS A 86 16.96 5.67 3.21
C HIS A 86 17.63 6.06 4.52
N ASP A 87 16.87 6.34 5.58
CA ASP A 87 17.45 6.61 6.88
C ASP A 87 18.12 5.34 7.43
N LYS A 88 19.34 5.45 7.95
CA LYS A 88 20.13 4.30 8.42
C LYS A 88 19.73 3.85 9.83
N GLU A 89 19.15 4.75 10.61
CA GLU A 89 18.72 4.49 11.99
C GLU A 89 17.27 3.99 12.04
N PHE A 90 16.53 4.11 10.93
CA PHE A 90 15.16 3.61 10.84
C PHE A 90 15.12 2.08 11.00
N PRO A 91 14.40 1.55 12.00
CA PRO A 91 14.31 0.10 12.20
C PRO A 91 13.53 -0.56 11.06
N ARG A 92 14.25 -1.35 10.25
CA ARG A 92 13.71 -2.11 9.12
C ARG A 92 14.50 -3.39 8.87
N HIS A 93 13.85 -4.39 8.27
CA HIS A 93 14.53 -5.54 7.69
C HIS A 93 14.53 -5.42 6.17
N GLN A 94 15.73 -5.43 5.58
CA GLN A 94 15.91 -5.52 4.14
C GLN A 94 16.33 -6.94 3.79
N ILE A 95 15.65 -7.55 2.83
CA ILE A 95 15.92 -8.91 2.36
C ILE A 95 16.43 -8.82 0.92
N ALA A 96 17.55 -9.47 0.63
CA ALA A 96 18.04 -9.59 -0.74
C ALA A 96 17.16 -10.56 -1.53
N LEU A 97 16.93 -10.28 -2.81
CA LEU A 97 16.05 -11.12 -3.64
C LEU A 97 16.48 -12.61 -3.63
N GLY A 98 17.79 -12.88 -3.68
CA GLY A 98 18.33 -14.24 -3.69
C GLY A 98 18.18 -15.03 -2.39
N GLU A 99 17.85 -14.36 -1.28
CA GLU A 99 17.61 -14.98 0.04
C GLU A 99 16.12 -15.14 0.35
N SER A 100 15.27 -14.49 -0.44
CA SER A 100 13.83 -14.39 -0.20
C SER A 100 13.03 -15.62 -0.65
N VAL A 101 11.74 -15.62 -0.32
CA VAL A 101 10.74 -16.54 -0.93
C VAL A 101 10.62 -16.41 -2.45
N TYR A 102 11.16 -15.33 -3.03
CA TYR A 102 11.26 -15.07 -4.46
C TYR A 102 12.64 -15.43 -5.05
N ALA A 103 13.53 -16.11 -4.33
CA ALA A 103 14.89 -16.43 -4.81
C ALA A 103 14.93 -17.15 -6.18
N ASP A 104 13.90 -17.93 -6.53
CA ASP A 104 13.80 -18.66 -7.80
C ASP A 104 12.96 -17.94 -8.87
N TRP A 105 12.65 -16.65 -8.67
CA TRP A 105 11.88 -15.86 -9.63
C TRP A 105 12.66 -15.64 -10.91
N ASN A 106 12.01 -15.91 -12.05
CA ASN A 106 12.55 -15.57 -13.36
C ASN A 106 11.56 -14.70 -14.13
N ARG A 107 11.98 -14.20 -15.30
CA ARG A 107 11.18 -13.29 -16.14
C ARG A 107 9.81 -13.84 -16.56
N LEU A 108 9.61 -15.15 -16.49
CA LEU A 108 8.33 -15.79 -16.80
C LEU A 108 7.41 -15.97 -15.59
N ASP A 109 7.93 -15.75 -14.38
CA ASP A 109 7.15 -15.63 -13.14
C ASP A 109 6.70 -14.17 -12.97
N GLY A 110 7.62 -13.23 -13.20
CA GLY A 110 7.35 -11.80 -13.30
C GLY A 110 8.58 -11.07 -13.83
N TYR A 111 8.42 -10.25 -14.86
CA TYR A 111 9.53 -9.63 -15.58
C TYR A 111 10.30 -8.61 -14.73
N LEU A 112 9.62 -7.77 -13.95
CA LEU A 112 10.25 -6.73 -13.15
C LEU A 112 11.08 -7.31 -12.00
N LEU A 113 10.57 -8.36 -11.35
CA LEU A 113 11.25 -9.02 -10.22
C LEU A 113 12.26 -10.07 -10.71
N GLY A 114 11.97 -10.78 -11.80
CA GLY A 114 12.79 -11.89 -12.30
C GLY A 114 13.89 -11.50 -13.29
N ARG A 115 14.16 -10.20 -13.48
CA ARG A 115 15.26 -9.71 -14.34
C ARG A 115 16.57 -9.56 -13.54
N PRO A 116 17.75 -9.71 -14.17
CA PRO A 116 19.04 -9.62 -13.47
C PRO A 116 19.26 -8.32 -12.68
N ALA A 117 18.74 -7.20 -13.17
CA ALA A 117 18.82 -5.91 -12.49
C ALA A 117 18.09 -5.89 -11.14
N ALA A 118 17.03 -6.69 -10.97
CA ALA A 118 16.36 -6.83 -9.67
C ALA A 118 17.23 -7.62 -8.69
N ALA A 119 17.84 -8.72 -9.12
CA ALA A 119 18.74 -9.50 -8.26
C ALA A 119 19.94 -8.68 -7.74
N ALA A 120 20.40 -7.68 -8.50
CA ALA A 120 21.47 -6.77 -8.10
C ALA A 120 21.00 -5.57 -7.25
N SER A 121 19.69 -5.35 -7.10
CA SER A 121 19.14 -4.20 -6.38
C SER A 121 18.81 -4.56 -4.93
N PRO A 122 19.34 -3.83 -3.94
CA PRO A 122 18.97 -4.04 -2.54
C PRO A 122 17.50 -3.68 -2.27
N LEU A 123 16.85 -2.91 -3.16
CA LEU A 123 15.44 -2.50 -3.06
C LEU A 123 14.54 -3.25 -4.06
N ALA A 124 14.98 -4.41 -4.55
CA ALA A 124 14.11 -5.26 -5.37
C ALA A 124 12.89 -5.75 -4.60
N LEU A 125 13.06 -5.95 -3.30
CA LEU A 125 11.98 -6.17 -2.34
C LEU A 125 11.88 -4.95 -1.42
N GLY A 126 10.64 -4.58 -1.09
CA GLY A 126 10.35 -3.54 -0.11
C GLY A 126 10.82 -4.00 1.27
N PRO A 127 11.57 -3.17 2.01
CA PRO A 127 11.92 -3.49 3.39
C PRO A 127 10.68 -3.60 4.27
N LEU A 128 10.78 -4.43 5.30
CA LEU A 128 9.76 -4.58 6.32
C LEU A 128 9.98 -3.62 7.47
N VAL A 129 8.89 -3.10 8.02
CA VAL A 129 8.84 -2.34 9.26
C VAL A 129 7.84 -3.01 10.21
N ASN A 130 8.02 -2.81 11.51
CA ASN A 130 7.08 -3.28 12.52
C ASN A 130 6.25 -2.09 13.02
N ILE A 131 4.93 -2.16 12.89
CA ILE A 131 4.01 -1.19 13.48
C ILE A 131 3.13 -1.94 14.48
N ASP A 132 3.39 -1.70 15.76
CA ASP A 132 2.59 -2.27 16.85
C ASP A 132 2.47 -3.80 16.86
N GLY A 133 3.55 -4.49 16.47
CA GLY A 133 3.61 -5.95 16.39
C GLY A 133 3.32 -6.50 14.99
N ILE A 134 2.92 -5.65 14.04
CA ILE A 134 2.51 -6.04 12.69
C ILE A 134 3.63 -5.75 11.71
N ARG A 135 4.06 -6.79 10.98
CA ARG A 135 5.12 -6.68 9.96
C ARG A 135 4.53 -6.31 8.62
N VAL A 136 4.83 -5.10 8.21
CA VAL A 136 4.29 -4.53 6.97
C VAL A 136 5.44 -4.04 6.10
N GLY A 137 5.31 -4.22 4.79
CA GLY A 137 6.25 -3.65 3.85
C GLY A 137 6.11 -2.14 3.73
N THR A 138 7.22 -1.45 3.48
CA THR A 138 7.20 0.00 3.25
C THR A 138 6.38 0.41 2.02
N ASP A 139 6.23 -0.49 1.05
CA ASP A 139 5.38 -0.33 -0.13
C ASP A 139 3.90 -0.14 0.24
N LYS A 140 3.40 -0.79 1.30
CA LYS A 140 2.01 -0.65 1.75
C LYS A 140 1.69 0.79 2.17
N PHE A 141 2.67 1.54 2.67
CA PHE A 141 2.50 2.98 2.92
C PHE A 141 2.28 3.75 1.61
N GLU A 142 2.96 3.39 0.52
CA GLU A 142 2.70 3.98 -0.79
C GLU A 142 1.29 3.67 -1.30
N HIS A 143 0.79 2.46 -1.00
CA HIS A 143 -0.58 2.08 -1.27
C HIS A 143 -1.56 2.91 -0.44
N ILE A 144 -1.35 3.06 0.87
CA ILE A 144 -2.16 3.92 1.74
C ILE A 144 -2.18 5.37 1.19
N PHE A 145 -1.03 5.92 0.86
CA PHE A 145 -0.91 7.33 0.47
C PHE A 145 -1.36 7.59 -0.96
N GLY A 146 -0.79 6.88 -1.93
CA GLY A 146 -1.04 7.11 -3.34
C GLY A 146 -2.37 6.51 -3.81
N ARG A 147 -2.54 5.21 -3.63
CA ARG A 147 -3.72 4.47 -4.13
C ARG A 147 -4.93 4.68 -3.24
N GLY A 148 -4.75 4.72 -1.93
CA GLY A 148 -5.78 5.09 -0.96
C GLY A 148 -6.34 6.47 -1.22
N PHE A 149 -5.51 7.46 -1.62
CA PHE A 149 -6.02 8.77 -2.03
C PHE A 149 -6.89 8.67 -3.29
N GLN A 150 -6.54 7.80 -4.24
CA GLN A 150 -7.38 7.57 -5.43
C GLN A 150 -8.71 6.92 -5.06
N TYR A 151 -8.72 6.02 -4.08
CA TYR A 151 -9.95 5.42 -3.56
C TYR A 151 -10.80 6.48 -2.87
N PHE A 152 -10.21 7.27 -1.97
CA PHE A 152 -10.86 8.40 -1.29
C PHE A 152 -11.48 9.37 -2.29
N LYS A 153 -10.71 9.83 -3.28
CA LYS A 153 -11.20 10.73 -4.32
C LYS A 153 -12.36 10.12 -5.12
N ARG A 154 -12.31 8.83 -5.43
CA ARG A 154 -13.36 8.17 -6.23
C ARG A 154 -14.63 7.93 -5.40
N PHE A 155 -14.48 7.48 -4.16
CA PHE A 155 -15.58 7.14 -3.28
C PHE A 155 -16.20 8.40 -2.65
N HIS A 156 -15.42 9.18 -1.91
CA HIS A 156 -15.91 10.30 -1.11
C HIS A 156 -16.07 11.62 -1.88
N LEU A 157 -15.16 11.93 -2.82
CA LEU A 157 -15.21 13.22 -3.56
C LEU A 157 -15.97 13.14 -4.89
N LYS A 158 -16.08 11.95 -5.47
CA LYS A 158 -16.79 11.70 -6.74
C LYS A 158 -18.01 10.80 -6.57
N GLU A 159 -18.32 10.44 -5.33
CA GLU A 159 -19.53 9.69 -4.95
C GLU A 159 -19.75 8.40 -5.78
N ARG A 160 -18.67 7.74 -6.20
CA ARG A 160 -18.78 6.47 -6.91
C ARG A 160 -19.13 5.37 -5.92
N ALA A 161 -19.97 4.43 -6.33
CA ALA A 161 -20.26 3.25 -5.51
C ALA A 161 -18.97 2.51 -5.11
N LEU A 162 -18.87 2.11 -3.83
CA LEU A 162 -17.69 1.45 -3.27
C LEU A 162 -17.27 0.22 -4.07
N LYS A 163 -18.23 -0.62 -4.49
CA LYS A 163 -17.99 -1.77 -5.37
C LYS A 163 -17.22 -1.38 -6.65
N SER A 164 -17.53 -0.22 -7.24
CA SER A 164 -16.81 0.27 -8.42
C SER A 164 -15.38 0.71 -8.10
N VAL A 165 -15.13 1.20 -6.89
CA VAL A 165 -13.80 1.62 -6.42
C VAL A 165 -12.93 0.40 -6.14
N MET A 166 -13.48 -0.62 -5.46
CA MET A 166 -12.78 -1.90 -5.22
C MET A 166 -12.41 -2.59 -6.53
N LYS A 167 -13.36 -2.70 -7.47
CA LYS A 167 -13.10 -3.27 -8.82
C LYS A 167 -12.05 -2.49 -9.61
N TYR A 168 -11.97 -1.17 -9.44
CA TYR A 168 -10.92 -0.36 -10.05
C TYR A 168 -9.54 -0.72 -9.50
N GLY A 169 -9.45 -0.90 -8.18
CA GLY A 169 -8.25 -1.39 -7.50
C GLY A 169 -7.76 -2.73 -8.01
N ILE A 170 -8.63 -3.74 -7.90
CA ILE A 170 -8.38 -5.12 -8.33
C ILE A 170 -7.93 -5.16 -9.78
N ARG A 171 -8.61 -4.42 -10.67
CA ARG A 171 -8.20 -4.37 -12.08
C ARG A 171 -6.80 -3.78 -12.23
N GLY A 172 -6.50 -2.69 -11.53
CA GLY A 172 -5.17 -2.10 -11.54
C GLY A 172 -4.11 -3.09 -11.09
N GLU A 173 -4.38 -3.81 -10.00
CA GLU A 173 -3.47 -4.81 -9.45
C GLU A 173 -3.24 -5.97 -10.42
N LYS A 174 -4.31 -6.48 -11.04
CA LYS A 174 -4.21 -7.56 -12.04
C LYS A 174 -3.47 -7.16 -13.31
N THR A 175 -3.54 -5.91 -13.77
CA THR A 175 -3.13 -5.56 -15.14
C THR A 175 -1.99 -4.57 -15.27
N ILE A 176 -1.78 -3.69 -14.29
CA ILE A 176 -0.78 -2.61 -14.36
C ILE A 176 0.27 -2.77 -13.27
N PHE A 177 -0.14 -3.20 -12.08
CA PHE A 177 0.74 -3.35 -10.92
C PHE A 177 1.21 -4.79 -10.81
N GLY A 178 1.20 -5.43 -9.65
CA GLY A 178 1.95 -6.65 -9.43
C GLY A 178 1.43 -7.88 -10.19
N GLY A 179 0.11 -8.07 -10.26
CA GLY A 179 -0.51 -9.35 -10.61
C GLY A 179 -0.26 -9.91 -12.02
N ASN A 180 0.32 -9.12 -12.93
CA ASN A 180 0.63 -9.57 -14.30
C ASN A 180 2.11 -9.95 -14.47
N ILE A 181 2.38 -10.83 -15.45
CA ILE A 181 3.73 -11.34 -15.74
C ILE A 181 4.70 -10.23 -16.18
N LEU A 182 4.23 -9.13 -16.79
CA LEU A 182 5.12 -8.03 -17.20
C LEU A 182 5.58 -7.18 -16.01
N ALA A 183 4.90 -7.30 -14.88
CA ALA A 183 5.26 -6.69 -13.61
C ALA A 183 5.98 -7.71 -12.71
N THR A 184 5.54 -7.89 -11.47
CA THR A 184 6.15 -8.80 -10.48
C THR A 184 5.56 -10.21 -10.56
N GLY A 185 4.37 -10.35 -11.16
CA GLY A 185 3.62 -11.60 -11.22
C GLY A 185 2.91 -11.96 -9.91
N VAL A 186 2.81 -11.03 -8.97
CA VAL A 186 2.26 -11.21 -7.62
C VAL A 186 1.03 -10.32 -7.48
N PHE A 187 -0.12 -10.93 -7.24
CA PHE A 187 -1.36 -10.24 -6.93
C PHE A 187 -1.50 -10.18 -5.40
N SER A 188 -1.20 -9.02 -4.83
CA SER A 188 -1.20 -8.82 -3.37
C SER A 188 -2.56 -8.38 -2.87
N TYR A 189 -3.17 -9.20 -2.02
CA TYR A 189 -4.38 -8.81 -1.27
C TYR A 189 -4.06 -7.79 -0.18
N ALA A 190 -2.84 -7.84 0.37
CA ALA A 190 -2.33 -6.83 1.30
C ALA A 190 -2.24 -5.43 0.67
N ASP A 191 -1.92 -5.33 -0.63
CA ASP A 191 -2.00 -4.06 -1.37
C ASP A 191 -3.43 -3.53 -1.47
N LEU A 192 -4.41 -4.40 -1.67
CA LEU A 192 -5.82 -4.03 -1.71
C LEU A 192 -6.31 -3.56 -0.34
N ALA A 193 -5.90 -4.24 0.72
CA ALA A 193 -6.17 -3.81 2.10
C ALA A 193 -5.51 -2.47 2.44
N ALA A 194 -4.27 -2.25 2.01
CA ALA A 194 -3.57 -0.97 2.15
C ALA A 194 -4.28 0.16 1.38
N ASN A 195 -4.75 -0.11 0.16
CA ASN A 195 -5.57 0.85 -0.59
C ASN A 195 -6.87 1.20 0.15
N PHE A 196 -7.55 0.20 0.70
CA PHE A 196 -8.80 0.36 1.43
C PHE A 196 -8.59 1.18 2.72
N ASN A 197 -7.60 0.86 3.54
CA ASN A 197 -7.30 1.64 4.73
C ASN A 197 -6.74 3.03 4.41
N GLY A 198 -6.04 3.18 3.28
CA GLY A 198 -5.66 4.49 2.76
C GLY A 198 -6.86 5.37 2.44
N MET A 199 -7.94 4.80 1.88
CA MET A 199 -9.19 5.55 1.68
C MET A 199 -9.72 6.14 3.00
N ARG A 200 -9.71 5.32 4.07
CA ARG A 200 -10.13 5.71 5.42
C ARG A 200 -9.22 6.78 6.00
N PHE A 201 -7.90 6.59 5.91
CA PHE A 201 -6.89 7.56 6.32
C PHE A 201 -7.12 8.96 5.71
N TRP A 202 -7.34 9.04 4.40
CA TRP A 202 -7.59 10.31 3.74
C TRP A 202 -8.94 10.93 4.10
N ASN A 203 -9.96 10.11 4.38
CA ASN A 203 -11.22 10.58 4.92
C ASN A 203 -11.03 11.19 6.31
N HIS A 204 -10.22 10.58 7.17
CA HIS A 204 -9.98 11.02 8.55
C HIS A 204 -9.14 12.32 8.66
N MET A 205 -8.51 12.79 7.57
CA MET A 205 -7.84 14.09 7.56
C MET A 205 -8.77 15.23 7.98
N LEU A 206 -9.95 15.31 7.35
CA LEU A 206 -10.99 16.30 7.69
C LEU A 206 -12.23 15.67 8.32
N GLN A 207 -12.41 14.36 8.23
CA GLN A 207 -13.55 13.59 8.75
C GLN A 207 -14.91 14.22 8.39
N LEU A 208 -15.06 14.77 7.18
CA LEU A 208 -16.31 15.39 6.73
C LEU A 208 -17.41 14.35 6.41
N ARG A 209 -17.03 13.06 6.37
CA ARG A 209 -17.89 11.93 6.00
C ARG A 209 -17.64 10.79 7.00
N PRO A 210 -18.65 9.96 7.31
CA PRO A 210 -18.47 8.82 8.19
C PRO A 210 -17.48 7.81 7.59
N ASP A 211 -16.69 7.18 8.45
CA ASP A 211 -15.85 6.04 8.08
C ASP A 211 -16.71 4.85 7.64
N ILE A 212 -16.23 4.11 6.65
CA ILE A 212 -16.98 2.98 6.06
C ILE A 212 -17.07 1.78 7.01
N LEU A 213 -16.15 1.64 7.97
CA LEU A 213 -16.21 0.64 9.03
C LEU A 213 -16.86 1.18 10.31
N GLY A 214 -17.21 2.47 10.35
CA GLY A 214 -17.76 3.13 11.54
C GLY A 214 -16.71 3.67 12.52
N ASP A 215 -15.43 3.38 12.33
CA ASP A 215 -14.36 3.83 13.22
C ASP A 215 -13.82 5.21 12.81
N ASN A 216 -14.51 6.27 13.24
CA ASN A 216 -14.07 7.64 12.96
C ASN A 216 -12.86 8.01 13.85
N HIS A 217 -11.65 7.94 13.27
CA HIS A 217 -10.41 8.29 13.99
C HIS A 217 -10.02 9.77 13.83
N GLY A 218 -10.58 10.48 12.86
CA GLY A 218 -10.40 11.93 12.67
C GLY A 218 -11.45 12.78 13.39
N PRO A 219 -11.57 14.09 13.05
CA PRO A 219 -10.70 14.81 12.14
C PRO A 219 -9.29 14.99 12.72
N TYR A 220 -8.26 14.82 11.90
CA TYR A 220 -6.90 15.21 12.27
C TYR A 220 -6.67 16.71 12.11
N ILE A 221 -7.36 17.32 11.13
CA ILE A 221 -7.24 18.71 10.75
C ILE A 221 -8.64 19.32 10.73
N SER A 222 -8.78 20.51 11.30
CA SER A 222 -10.02 21.29 11.27
C SER A 222 -9.76 22.67 10.71
N CYS A 223 -10.78 23.27 10.08
CA CYS A 223 -10.78 24.70 9.79
C CYS A 223 -11.19 25.48 11.04
N GLN A 224 -10.35 26.39 11.52
CA GLN A 224 -10.62 27.31 12.62
C GLN A 224 -10.18 28.71 12.19
N ASP A 225 -11.03 29.72 12.35
CA ASP A 225 -10.73 31.12 11.95
C ASP A 225 -10.19 31.25 10.52
N ASN A 226 -10.79 30.48 9.58
CA ASN A 226 -10.38 30.40 8.18
C ASN A 226 -8.92 29.92 7.97
N GLN A 227 -8.39 29.12 8.90
CA GLN A 227 -7.09 28.48 8.82
C GLN A 227 -7.18 26.99 9.17
N PHE A 228 -6.42 26.14 8.48
CA PHE A 228 -6.30 24.75 8.86
C PHE A 228 -5.40 24.59 10.07
N VAL A 229 -5.90 23.90 11.10
CA VAL A 229 -5.19 23.58 12.34
C VAL A 229 -5.23 22.08 12.55
N GLN A 230 -4.10 21.48 12.94
CA GLN A 230 -4.08 20.10 13.36
C GLN A 230 -4.69 19.99 14.76
N VAL A 231 -5.83 19.32 14.87
CA VAL A 231 -6.58 19.16 16.13
C VAL A 231 -6.35 17.80 16.78
N LYS A 232 -5.80 16.83 16.04
CA LYS A 232 -5.47 15.50 16.55
C LYS A 232 -4.24 14.93 15.83
N GLN A 233 -3.42 14.19 16.57
CA GLN A 233 -2.27 13.49 16.01
C GLN A 233 -2.71 12.24 15.24
N ILE A 234 -2.04 11.99 14.11
CA ILE A 234 -2.17 10.74 13.36
C ILE A 234 -1.52 9.62 14.16
N ASP A 235 -2.22 8.49 14.23
CA ASP A 235 -1.69 7.21 14.68
C ASP A 235 -1.91 6.14 13.61
N PHE A 236 -0.81 5.58 13.07
CA PHE A 236 -0.87 4.55 12.03
C PHE A 236 -1.33 3.19 12.53
N SER A 237 -1.38 2.95 13.85
CA SER A 237 -1.97 1.71 14.41
C SER A 237 -3.44 1.53 14.01
N HIS A 238 -4.15 2.61 13.65
CA HIS A 238 -5.53 2.57 13.19
C HIS A 238 -5.71 2.09 11.75
N TYR A 239 -4.65 2.18 10.93
CA TYR A 239 -4.71 1.90 9.49
C TYR A 239 -3.90 0.69 9.08
N ILE A 240 -3.02 0.19 9.95
CA ILE A 240 -2.17 -0.96 9.69
C ILE A 240 -2.67 -2.11 10.55
N ASP A 241 -3.00 -3.23 9.89
CA ASP A 241 -3.41 -4.45 10.55
C ASP A 241 -2.86 -5.68 9.81
N GLU A 242 -3.19 -6.88 10.33
CA GLU A 242 -2.73 -8.17 9.81
C GLU A 242 -3.15 -8.41 8.35
N SER A 243 -4.14 -7.70 7.82
CA SER A 243 -4.49 -7.82 6.40
C SER A 243 -3.41 -7.28 5.46
N MET A 244 -2.45 -6.50 5.97
CA MET A 244 -1.30 -6.02 5.22
C MET A 244 -0.04 -6.89 5.38
N ASP A 245 -0.12 -7.94 6.19
CA ASP A 245 0.92 -8.96 6.31
C ASP A 245 0.65 -10.06 5.27
N GLU A 246 1.46 -10.17 4.20
CA GLU A 246 1.26 -11.18 3.14
C GLU A 246 1.55 -12.62 3.61
N SER A 247 2.10 -12.78 4.82
CA SER A 247 2.16 -14.09 5.48
C SER A 247 0.84 -14.48 6.15
N ILE A 248 -0.05 -13.52 6.40
CA ILE A 248 -1.42 -13.75 6.87
C ILE A 248 -2.39 -13.68 5.68
N ASN A 249 -2.41 -12.56 4.97
CA ASN A 249 -3.27 -12.31 3.82
C ASN A 249 -2.55 -12.67 2.51
N CYS A 250 -2.55 -13.97 2.21
CA CYS A 250 -1.71 -14.56 1.18
C CYS A 250 -1.87 -13.91 -0.20
N SER A 251 -0.75 -13.71 -0.89
CA SER A 251 -0.74 -13.30 -2.28
C SER A 251 -1.11 -14.45 -3.22
N LYS A 252 -1.70 -14.09 -4.36
CA LYS A 252 -1.89 -15.00 -5.51
C LYS A 252 -0.90 -14.64 -6.61
N PHE A 253 -0.76 -15.53 -7.60
CA PHE A 253 0.30 -15.40 -8.59
C PHE A 253 -0.22 -15.44 -10.02
N ALA A 254 0.47 -14.78 -10.94
CA ALA A 254 0.07 -14.75 -12.34
C ALA A 254 0.02 -16.14 -13.00
N ARG A 255 0.70 -17.13 -12.41
CA ARG A 255 0.80 -18.50 -12.93
C ARG A 255 0.84 -19.52 -11.80
N LYS A 256 0.19 -20.66 -12.03
CA LYS A 256 0.24 -21.82 -11.12
C LYS A 256 1.66 -22.32 -10.83
N LYS A 257 2.57 -22.21 -11.80
CA LYS A 257 3.98 -22.59 -11.61
C LYS A 257 4.69 -21.64 -10.63
N SER A 258 4.38 -20.36 -10.67
CA SER A 258 4.97 -19.34 -9.78
C SER A 258 4.43 -19.50 -8.37
N ALA A 259 3.12 -19.74 -8.21
CA ALA A 259 2.53 -20.11 -6.92
C ALA A 259 3.21 -21.34 -6.29
N LYS A 260 3.43 -22.41 -7.08
CA LYS A 260 4.16 -23.61 -6.61
C LYS A 260 5.62 -23.34 -6.25
N LYS A 261 6.30 -22.40 -6.91
CA LYS A 261 7.68 -22.03 -6.56
C LYS A 261 7.71 -21.33 -5.21
N PHE A 262 6.83 -20.33 -5.06
CA PHE A 262 6.68 -19.56 -3.83
C PHE A 262 6.33 -20.47 -2.65
N LEU A 263 5.31 -21.33 -2.81
CA LEU A 263 4.87 -22.25 -1.77
C LEU A 263 5.99 -23.18 -1.31
N ARG A 264 6.78 -23.76 -2.23
CA ARG A 264 7.93 -24.60 -1.86
C ARG A 264 8.97 -23.86 -1.02
N ARG A 265 9.17 -22.56 -1.26
CA ARG A 265 10.10 -21.74 -0.46
C ARG A 265 9.53 -21.43 0.92
N VAL A 266 8.24 -21.10 1.01
CA VAL A 266 7.52 -20.91 2.28
C VAL A 266 7.56 -22.20 3.13
N GLU A 267 7.25 -23.35 2.53
CA GLU A 267 7.31 -24.66 3.20
C GLU A 267 8.73 -25.01 3.65
N ALA A 268 9.75 -24.70 2.85
CA ALA A 268 11.16 -24.92 3.22
C ALA A 268 11.61 -24.06 4.41
N LEU A 269 10.94 -22.93 4.67
CA LEU A 269 11.14 -22.13 5.88
C LEU A 269 10.34 -22.65 7.09
N GLY A 270 9.53 -23.70 6.92
CA GLY A 270 8.71 -24.29 7.98
C GLY A 270 7.38 -23.57 8.21
N TYR A 271 6.89 -22.81 7.23
CA TYR A 271 5.67 -22.02 7.34
C TYR A 271 4.59 -22.47 6.34
N SER A 272 3.36 -22.02 6.59
CA SER A 272 2.22 -22.06 5.68
C SER A 272 1.76 -20.64 5.37
N CYS A 273 0.80 -20.49 4.45
CA CYS A 273 0.06 -19.24 4.29
C CYS A 273 -1.45 -19.56 4.23
N PRO A 274 -2.28 -19.00 5.13
CA PRO A 274 -1.91 -18.09 6.22
C PRO A 274 -0.97 -18.75 7.24
N MET A 275 -0.04 -17.97 7.79
CA MET A 275 0.82 -18.39 8.90
C MET A 275 0.04 -18.49 10.22
N ASP A 276 -1.00 -17.67 10.35
CA ASP A 276 -1.90 -17.64 11.50
C ASP A 276 -3.35 -17.52 10.98
N PRO A 277 -4.06 -18.65 10.86
CA PRO A 277 -5.44 -18.68 10.36
C PRO A 277 -6.41 -17.88 11.24
N ASP A 278 -6.18 -17.83 12.56
CA ASP A 278 -7.04 -17.10 13.49
C ASP A 278 -6.95 -15.60 13.22
N LYS A 279 -5.75 -15.09 12.94
CA LYS A 279 -5.57 -13.70 12.49
C LYS A 279 -6.26 -13.39 11.18
N LEU A 280 -6.23 -14.31 10.22
CA LEU A 280 -6.95 -14.15 8.96
C LEU A 280 -8.47 -14.05 9.20
N GLU A 281 -9.01 -14.91 10.07
CA GLU A 281 -10.43 -14.90 10.42
C GLU A 281 -10.82 -13.60 11.13
N MET A 282 -10.02 -13.14 12.09
CA MET A 282 -10.24 -11.83 12.73
C MET A 282 -10.29 -10.68 11.71
N MET A 283 -9.47 -10.74 10.65
CA MET A 283 -9.54 -9.73 9.57
C MET A 283 -10.83 -9.87 8.76
N LYS A 284 -11.28 -11.09 8.46
CA LYS A 284 -12.57 -11.30 7.78
C LYS A 284 -13.74 -10.73 8.58
N GLU A 285 -13.75 -10.95 9.89
CA GLU A 285 -14.74 -10.38 10.80
C GLU A 285 -14.69 -8.85 10.81
N LYS A 286 -13.50 -8.27 11.00
CA LYS A 286 -13.28 -6.81 11.00
C LYS A 286 -13.81 -6.15 9.73
N TYR A 287 -13.52 -6.74 8.56
CA TYR A 287 -13.89 -6.16 7.28
C TYR A 287 -15.29 -6.55 6.80
N GLY A 288 -15.95 -7.52 7.44
CA GLY A 288 -17.32 -7.93 7.16
C GLY A 288 -17.57 -8.16 5.66
N GLU A 289 -18.52 -7.42 5.08
CA GLU A 289 -18.87 -7.55 3.65
C GLU A 289 -17.76 -7.10 2.68
N PHE A 290 -16.76 -6.36 3.17
CA PHE A 290 -15.63 -5.89 2.39
C PHE A 290 -14.50 -6.91 2.30
N SER A 291 -14.46 -7.88 3.23
CA SER A 291 -13.43 -8.92 3.31
C SER A 291 -13.21 -9.60 1.96
N LYS A 292 -14.29 -9.96 1.25
CA LYS A 292 -14.23 -10.60 -0.06
C LYS A 292 -13.41 -9.85 -1.10
N TRP A 293 -13.13 -8.55 -0.95
CA TRP A 293 -12.36 -7.76 -1.91
C TRP A 293 -10.88 -7.58 -1.54
N ILE A 294 -10.52 -7.81 -0.27
CA ILE A 294 -9.21 -7.44 0.28
C ILE A 294 -8.56 -8.55 1.10
N ILE A 295 -9.29 -9.62 1.41
CA ILE A 295 -8.78 -10.80 2.12
C ILE A 295 -8.82 -11.99 1.17
N ASN A 296 -7.74 -12.74 1.13
CA ASN A 296 -7.64 -14.02 0.43
C ASN A 296 -7.90 -15.18 1.40
N ASP A 297 -9.05 -15.82 1.25
CA ASP A 297 -9.43 -17.02 2.01
C ASP A 297 -9.00 -18.34 1.34
N GLU A 298 -8.56 -18.29 0.08
CA GLU A 298 -8.15 -19.46 -0.71
C GLU A 298 -6.64 -19.77 -0.57
N GLY A 299 -5.86 -18.84 -0.04
CA GLY A 299 -4.42 -19.00 0.20
C GLY A 299 -3.57 -18.86 -1.08
N ILE A 300 -2.40 -19.50 -1.10
CA ILE A 300 -1.45 -19.37 -2.21
C ILE A 300 -1.91 -20.17 -3.44
N GLU A 301 -2.34 -19.45 -4.48
CA GLU A 301 -2.70 -20.04 -5.77
C GLU A 301 -2.49 -19.07 -6.94
N ASP A 302 -2.91 -19.45 -8.14
CA ASP A 302 -2.90 -18.55 -9.29
C ASP A 302 -4.14 -17.68 -9.39
N VAL A 303 -3.96 -16.41 -9.76
CA VAL A 303 -5.05 -15.45 -9.87
C VAL A 303 -5.96 -15.78 -11.05
N SER A 304 -7.27 -15.86 -10.80
CA SER A 304 -8.25 -16.00 -11.87
C SER A 304 -8.53 -14.65 -12.52
N TYR A 305 -8.16 -14.49 -13.79
CA TYR A 305 -8.42 -13.23 -14.49
C TYR A 305 -9.91 -12.97 -14.74
N PHE A 306 -10.73 -14.02 -14.76
CA PHE A 306 -12.15 -13.94 -15.12
C PHE A 306 -13.12 -14.22 -13.96
N ASN A 307 -12.70 -15.00 -12.96
CA ASN A 307 -13.61 -15.48 -11.91
C ASN A 307 -13.27 -14.98 -10.49
N GLU A 308 -12.27 -14.12 -10.33
CA GLU A 308 -12.04 -13.46 -9.03
C GLU A 308 -13.08 -12.35 -8.82
N PHE A 309 -13.79 -12.42 -7.69
CA PHE A 309 -14.71 -11.41 -7.12
C PHE A 309 -16.08 -11.16 -7.79
#